data_AF-A0A2R6PBA8-F1
#
_entry.id   AF-A0A2R6PBA8-F1
#
_cell.length_a   1.000
_cell.length_b   1.000
_cell.length_c   1.000
_cell.angle_alpha   90.00
_cell.angle_beta   90.00
_cell.angle_gamma   90.00
#
_symmetry.space_group_name_H-M   'P 1'
#
loop_
_entity.id
_entity.type
_entity.pdbx_description
1 polymer ?
#
loop_
_entity_poly.entity_id
_entity_poly.type
_entity_poly.pdbx_seq_one_letter_code
_entity_poly.pdbx_strand_id
1 'polypeptide(L)'
;MINDMRSSVNSHVGDNELWVLVDGVMSHYDEIFRLKGIGAKSDVFHLLLGMWKTPAERCFMWLGGFCSSELLNILGNQLEPLKDQQLMGICNPQQSSQQAEDALSQGVEALQQSLVDTLSSNFLGHTGSGNVADYMEQMAIAMGKLATLENFLIR
;
A
#
# COMPACT_ATOMS: atom_id res chain seq x y z
N MET A 1 18.61 -2.78 -14.21
CA MET A 1 17.58 -1.75 -14.42
C MET A 1 17.81 -0.49 -13.59
N ILE A 2 17.69 -0.51 -12.25
CA ILE A 2 17.86 0.72 -11.44
C ILE A 2 19.28 1.31 -11.53
N ASN A 3 20.31 0.46 -11.51
CA ASN A 3 21.70 0.91 -11.68
C ASN A 3 21.96 1.45 -13.08
N ASP A 4 21.34 0.86 -14.11
CA ASP A 4 21.47 1.29 -15.50
C ASP A 4 20.79 2.64 -15.73
N MET A 5 19.60 2.84 -15.14
CA MET A 5 18.89 4.12 -15.15
C MET A 5 19.68 5.21 -14.42
N ARG A 6 20.24 4.91 -13.24
CA ARG A 6 21.13 5.84 -12.51
C ARG A 6 22.37 6.19 -13.34
N SER A 7 23.00 5.20 -13.97
CA SER A 7 24.15 5.43 -14.83
C SER A 7 23.79 6.30 -16.04
N SER A 8 22.68 6.00 -16.71
CA SER A 8 22.19 6.71 -17.91
C SER A 8 21.86 8.18 -17.64
N VAL A 9 21.23 8.46 -16.48
CA VAL A 9 20.95 9.83 -16.03
C VAL A 9 22.25 10.59 -15.75
N ASN A 10 23.23 9.93 -15.09
CA ASN A 10 24.51 10.55 -14.78
C ASN A 10 25.41 10.75 -16.02
N SER A 11 25.25 9.94 -17.06
CA SER A 11 26.04 10.02 -18.30
C SER A 11 25.40 10.88 -19.40
N HIS A 12 24.29 11.58 -19.12
CA HIS A 12 23.58 12.42 -20.09
C HIS A 12 23.29 11.70 -21.42
N VAL A 13 22.83 10.45 -21.33
CA VAL A 13 22.40 9.64 -22.48
C VAL A 13 21.21 10.32 -23.18
N GLY A 14 21.12 10.16 -24.51
CA GLY A 14 20.06 10.78 -25.31
C GLY A 14 18.65 10.33 -24.90
N ASP A 15 17.68 11.24 -25.04
CA ASP A 15 16.30 11.06 -24.55
C ASP A 15 15.63 9.76 -24.99
N ASN A 16 15.93 9.26 -26.19
CA ASN A 16 15.37 8.00 -26.70
C ASN A 16 15.81 6.78 -25.90
N GLU A 17 17.08 6.71 -25.51
CA GLU A 17 17.61 5.60 -24.70
C GLU A 17 17.11 5.70 -23.26
N LEU A 18 16.99 6.91 -22.73
CA LEU A 18 16.38 7.16 -21.42
C LEU A 18 14.91 6.71 -21.40
N TRP A 19 14.15 7.00 -22.45
CA TRP A 19 12.76 6.57 -22.60
C TRP A 19 12.60 5.05 -22.54
N VAL A 20 13.45 4.30 -23.23
CA VAL A 20 13.43 2.83 -23.21
C VAL A 20 13.72 2.29 -21.80
N LEU A 21 14.66 2.90 -21.08
CA LEU A 21 14.95 2.52 -19.70
C LEU A 21 13.79 2.82 -18.75
N VAL A 22 13.16 3.99 -18.89
CA VAL A 22 11.97 4.38 -18.11
C VAL A 22 10.83 3.41 -18.37
N ASP A 23 10.51 3.13 -19.64
CA ASP A 23 9.44 2.21 -20.04
C ASP A 23 9.66 0.80 -19.50
N GLY A 24 10.90 0.30 -19.56
CA GLY A 24 11.25 -0.98 -18.98
C GLY A 24 11.07 -1.00 -17.45
N VAL A 25 11.47 0.06 -16.75
CA VAL A 25 11.28 0.17 -15.29
C VAL A 25 9.79 0.22 -14.96
N MET A 26 8.98 0.99 -15.69
CA MET A 26 7.53 1.05 -15.49
C MET A 26 6.88 -0.33 -15.70
N SER A 27 7.23 -1.03 -16.78
CA SER A 27 6.75 -2.38 -17.04
C SER A 27 7.09 -3.37 -15.92
N HIS A 28 8.28 -3.23 -15.30
CA HIS A 28 8.66 -4.05 -14.16
C HIS A 28 7.80 -3.77 -12.92
N TYR A 29 7.50 -2.49 -12.64
CA TYR A 29 6.60 -2.12 -11.56
C TYR A 29 5.17 -2.59 -11.81
N ASP A 30 4.66 -2.50 -13.03
CA ASP A 30 3.33 -3.01 -13.39
C ASP A 30 3.20 -4.51 -13.09
N GLU A 31 4.24 -5.29 -13.40
CA GLU A 31 4.26 -6.71 -13.08
C GLU A 31 4.30 -6.96 -11.55
N ILE A 32 5.06 -6.16 -10.79
CA ILE A 32 5.07 -6.23 -9.33
C ILE A 32 3.67 -5.94 -8.76
N PHE A 33 3.01 -4.88 -9.22
CA PHE A 33 1.65 -4.54 -8.78
C PHE A 33 0.63 -5.61 -9.18
N ARG A 34 0.76 -6.20 -10.36
CA ARG A 34 -0.07 -7.34 -10.80
C ARG A 34 0.10 -8.54 -9.87
N LEU A 35 1.33 -8.93 -9.56
CA LEU A 35 1.63 -10.02 -8.64
C LEU A 35 1.16 -9.72 -7.22
N LYS A 36 1.32 -8.48 -6.76
CA LYS A 36 0.78 -7.99 -5.47
C LYS A 36 -0.74 -8.15 -5.43
N GLY A 37 -1.45 -7.79 -6.50
CA GLY A 37 -2.90 -7.95 -6.62
C GLY A 37 -3.34 -9.42 -6.56
N ILE A 38 -2.60 -10.32 -7.22
CA ILE A 38 -2.85 -11.76 -7.13
C ILE A 38 -2.61 -12.27 -5.70
N GLY A 39 -1.53 -11.82 -5.06
CA GLY A 39 -1.23 -12.16 -3.67
C GLY A 39 -2.34 -11.71 -2.72
N ALA A 40 -2.86 -10.50 -2.89
CA ALA A 40 -3.90 -9.93 -2.02
C ALA A 40 -5.21 -10.72 -2.11
N LYS A 41 -5.58 -11.15 -3.32
CA LYS A 41 -6.73 -12.03 -3.59
C LYS A 41 -6.58 -13.41 -2.97
N SER A 42 -5.37 -13.94 -2.94
CA SER A 42 -5.11 -15.27 -2.39
C SER A 42 -5.09 -15.23 -0.87
N ASP A 43 -4.32 -14.30 -0.29
CA ASP A 43 -4.23 -14.09 1.15
C ASP A 43 -3.64 -12.71 1.47
N VAL A 44 -4.53 -11.80 1.87
CA VAL A 44 -4.21 -10.42 2.27
C VAL A 44 -3.26 -10.36 3.48
N PHE A 45 -3.29 -11.35 4.38
CA PHE A 45 -2.42 -11.39 5.57
C PHE A 45 -0.99 -11.72 5.22
N HIS A 46 -0.77 -12.54 4.19
CA HIS A 46 0.58 -12.80 3.69
C HIS A 46 1.25 -11.54 3.12
N LEU A 47 0.48 -10.57 2.63
CA LEU A 47 1.03 -9.28 2.18
C LEU A 47 1.34 -8.32 3.34
N LEU A 48 0.47 -8.27 4.34
CA LEU A 48 0.60 -7.36 5.48
C LEU A 48 1.59 -7.86 6.53
N LEU A 49 1.57 -9.16 6.82
CA LEU A 49 2.27 -9.78 7.94
C LEU A 49 3.19 -10.93 7.51
N GLY A 50 3.33 -11.18 6.21
CA GLY A 50 4.09 -12.31 5.70
C GLY A 50 5.58 -12.25 6.02
N MET A 51 6.20 -13.42 6.02
CA MET A 51 7.61 -13.60 6.37
C MET A 51 8.60 -13.06 5.34
N TRP A 52 8.11 -12.57 4.20
CA TRP A 52 8.93 -11.99 3.14
C TRP A 52 9.60 -10.67 3.55
N LYS A 53 9.29 -10.16 4.74
CA LYS A 53 9.89 -8.94 5.31
C LYS A 53 10.49 -9.20 6.66
N THR A 54 11.67 -8.61 6.87
CA THR A 54 12.31 -8.55 8.17
C THR A 54 11.47 -7.73 9.16
N PRO A 55 11.60 -7.98 10.47
CA PRO A 55 10.95 -7.14 11.48
C PRO A 55 11.32 -5.66 11.38
N ALA A 56 12.55 -5.34 10.98
CA ALA A 56 13.01 -3.97 10.80
C ALA A 56 12.26 -3.28 9.66
N GLU A 57 12.15 -3.93 8.49
CA GLU A 57 11.41 -3.38 7.34
C GLU A 57 9.92 -3.15 7.68
N ARG A 58 9.32 -4.00 8.51
CA ARG A 58 7.92 -3.85 8.98
C ARG A 58 7.66 -2.54 9.71
N CYS A 59 8.64 -2.03 10.45
CA CYS A 59 8.50 -0.75 11.15
C CYS A 59 8.43 0.45 10.20
N PHE A 60 8.89 0.31 8.96
CA PHE A 60 8.98 1.39 7.97
C PHE A 60 7.92 1.30 6.86
N MET A 61 6.98 0.38 6.94
CA MET A 61 5.94 0.25 5.92
C MET A 61 4.59 0.71 6.40
N TRP A 62 3.84 1.23 5.44
CA TRP A 62 2.49 1.70 5.58
C TRP A 62 1.57 0.84 4.70
N LEU A 63 0.61 0.18 5.35
CA LEU A 63 -0.42 -0.67 4.73
C LEU A 63 0.11 -1.63 3.64
N GLY A 64 1.15 -2.40 3.97
CA GLY A 64 1.72 -3.42 3.08
C GLY A 64 2.69 -2.91 2.02
N GLY A 65 2.97 -1.60 1.98
CA GLY A 65 3.92 -0.96 1.07
C GLY A 65 4.58 0.29 1.68
N PHE A 66 5.04 1.19 0.82
CA PHE A 66 5.66 2.46 1.20
C PHE A 66 4.67 3.61 0.94
N CYS A 67 4.78 4.71 1.69
CA CYS A 67 4.08 5.96 1.35
C CYS A 67 4.70 6.55 0.08
N SER A 68 3.92 6.64 -1.00
CA SER A 68 4.40 7.13 -2.29
C SER A 68 4.60 8.65 -2.26
N SER A 69 3.81 9.37 -1.45
CA SER A 69 3.99 10.80 -1.18
C SER A 69 5.36 11.12 -0.56
N GLU A 70 5.81 10.30 0.41
CA GLU A 70 7.08 10.48 1.11
C GLU A 70 8.27 10.14 0.21
N LEU A 71 8.15 9.11 -0.62
CA LEU A 71 9.14 8.81 -1.66
C LEU A 71 9.28 9.95 -2.67
N LEU A 72 8.16 10.52 -3.13
CA LEU A 72 8.17 11.67 -4.03
C LEU A 72 8.77 12.91 -3.37
N ASN A 73 8.55 13.09 -2.07
CA ASN A 73 9.16 14.17 -1.29
C ASN A 73 10.69 14.02 -1.22
N ILE A 74 11.20 12.82 -0.93
CA ILE A 74 12.65 12.55 -0.89
C ILE A 74 13.25 12.77 -2.28
N LEU A 75 12.60 12.27 -3.33
CA LEU A 75 13.05 12.43 -4.71
C LEU A 75 13.13 13.90 -5.14
N GLY A 76 12.12 14.71 -4.80
CA GLY A 76 12.12 16.14 -5.08
C GLY A 76 13.34 16.86 -4.49
N ASN A 77 13.72 16.49 -3.26
CA ASN A 77 14.87 17.08 -2.56
C ASN A 77 16.24 16.60 -3.10
N GLN A 78 16.31 15.44 -3.74
CA GLN A 78 17.57 14.84 -4.22
C GLN A 78 17.92 15.21 -5.67
N LEU A 79 16.98 15.80 -6.42
CA LEU A 79 17.14 16.07 -7.85
C LEU A 79 17.55 17.52 -8.16
N GLU A 80 17.92 18.34 -7.18
CA GLU A 80 18.38 19.72 -7.44
C GLU A 80 19.62 19.74 -8.37
N PRO A 81 19.63 20.57 -9.44
CA PRO A 81 18.66 21.60 -9.81
C PRO A 81 17.63 21.12 -10.86
N LEU A 82 16.40 20.86 -10.43
CA LEU A 82 15.25 20.72 -11.33
C LEU A 82 14.75 22.11 -11.75
N LYS A 83 14.31 22.26 -13.00
CA LYS A 83 13.59 23.47 -13.44
C LYS A 83 12.23 23.55 -12.73
N ASP A 84 11.71 24.75 -12.48
CA ASP A 84 10.41 24.99 -11.82
C ASP A 84 9.26 24.16 -12.42
N GLN A 85 9.29 23.94 -13.74
CA GLN A 85 8.31 23.14 -14.45
C GLN A 85 8.36 21.64 -14.09
N GLN A 86 9.55 21.10 -13.80
CA GLN A 86 9.72 19.71 -13.35
C GLN A 86 9.34 19.55 -11.88
N LEU A 87 9.59 20.56 -11.05
CA LEU A 87 9.12 20.59 -9.66
C LEU A 87 7.60 20.56 -9.59
N MET A 88 6.91 21.41 -10.37
CA MET A 88 5.44 21.34 -10.48
C MET A 88 4.94 19.98 -10.99
N GLY A 89 5.70 19.33 -11.86
CA GLY A 89 5.39 17.99 -12.36
C GLY A 89 5.41 16.91 -11.27
N ILE A 90 6.18 17.10 -10.20
CA ILE A 90 6.28 16.17 -9.05
C ILE A 90 5.23 16.51 -7.98
N CYS A 91 4.93 17.80 -7.76
CA CYS A 91 3.99 18.24 -6.73
C CYS A 91 2.58 17.68 -6.92
N ASN A 92 2.06 17.61 -8.15
CA ASN A 92 0.71 17.12 -8.42
C ASN A 92 0.54 15.63 -8.05
N PRO A 93 1.40 14.71 -8.55
CA PRO A 93 1.41 13.32 -8.10
C PRO A 93 1.61 13.18 -6.59
N GLN A 94 2.50 13.98 -5.99
CA GLN A 94 2.75 13.94 -4.55
C GLN A 94 1.50 14.27 -3.73
N GLN A 95 0.80 15.36 -4.07
CA GLN A 95 -0.43 15.76 -3.40
C GLN A 95 -1.56 14.73 -3.62
N SER A 96 -1.71 14.23 -4.84
CA SER A 96 -2.70 13.19 -5.13
C SER A 96 -2.41 11.90 -4.36
N SER A 97 -1.14 11.52 -4.22
CA SER A 97 -0.71 10.37 -3.43
C SER A 97 -1.07 10.57 -1.97
N GLN A 98 -0.72 11.72 -1.38
CA GLN A 98 -1.04 12.03 0.01
C GLN A 98 -2.55 11.93 0.29
N GLN A 99 -3.39 12.48 -0.59
CA GLN A 99 -4.85 12.40 -0.42
C GLN A 99 -5.37 10.97 -0.47
N ALA A 100 -4.86 10.15 -1.42
CA ALA A 100 -5.22 8.75 -1.50
C ALA A 100 -4.75 7.98 -0.25
N GLU A 101 -3.58 8.33 0.27
CA GLU A 101 -3.00 7.73 1.47
C GLU A 101 -3.77 8.08 2.75
N ASP A 102 -4.18 9.33 2.90
CA ASP A 102 -5.00 9.79 4.03
C ASP A 102 -6.38 9.09 4.02
N ALA A 103 -7.00 9.00 2.84
CA ALA A 103 -8.27 8.29 2.67
C ALA A 103 -8.13 6.79 2.98
N LEU A 104 -7.00 6.18 2.61
CA LEU A 104 -6.73 4.78 2.88
C LEU A 104 -6.55 4.52 4.38
N SER A 105 -5.79 5.38 5.07
CA SER A 105 -5.57 5.29 6.51
C SER A 105 -6.90 5.39 7.26
N GLN A 106 -7.75 6.36 6.91
CA GLN A 106 -9.09 6.49 7.49
C GLN A 106 -9.97 5.26 7.21
N GLY A 107 -9.92 4.70 6.00
CA GLY A 107 -10.65 3.49 5.64
C GLY A 107 -10.25 2.27 6.46
N VAL A 108 -8.94 2.11 6.72
CA VAL A 108 -8.42 1.01 7.54
C VAL A 108 -8.76 1.20 9.02
N GLU A 109 -8.66 2.42 9.55
CA GLU A 109 -9.07 2.73 10.93
C GLU A 109 -10.57 2.45 11.14
N ALA A 110 -11.42 2.87 10.20
CA ALA A 110 -12.86 2.58 10.25
C ALA A 110 -13.14 1.07 10.19
N LEU A 111 -12.39 0.32 9.37
CA LEU A 111 -12.48 -1.14 9.33
C LEU A 111 -12.09 -1.76 10.68
N GLN A 112 -10.99 -1.32 11.28
CA GLN A 112 -10.54 -1.81 12.58
C GLN A 112 -11.58 -1.55 13.67
N GLN A 113 -12.14 -0.34 13.74
CA GLN A 113 -13.20 -0.02 14.70
C GLN A 113 -14.43 -0.90 14.49
N SER A 114 -14.85 -1.05 13.23
CA SER A 114 -15.99 -1.89 12.84
C SER A 114 -15.79 -3.37 13.22
N LEU A 115 -14.56 -3.89 13.13
CA LEU A 115 -14.21 -5.23 13.59
C LEU A 115 -14.30 -5.35 15.12
N VAL A 116 -13.75 -4.36 15.85
CA VAL A 116 -13.82 -4.32 17.32
C VAL A 116 -15.26 -4.29 17.81
N ASP A 117 -16.14 -3.51 17.18
CA ASP A 117 -17.55 -3.39 17.57
C ASP A 117 -18.31 -4.71 17.34
N THR A 118 -18.04 -5.41 16.23
CA THR A 118 -18.61 -6.73 15.94
C THR A 118 -18.18 -7.76 16.97
N LEU A 119 -16.90 -7.81 17.30
CA LEU A 119 -16.37 -8.78 18.28
C LEU A 119 -16.81 -8.45 19.71
N SER A 120 -16.95 -7.15 20.04
CA SER A 120 -17.32 -6.68 21.38
C SER A 120 -18.82 -6.83 21.67
N SER A 121 -19.68 -6.84 20.65
CA SER A 121 -21.14 -7.08 20.81
C SER A 121 -21.47 -8.40 21.52
N ASN A 122 -20.57 -9.39 21.50
CA ASN A 122 -20.73 -10.65 22.23
C ASN A 122 -20.61 -10.51 23.76
N PHE A 123 -19.90 -9.51 24.28
CA PHE A 123 -19.62 -9.40 25.71
C PHE A 123 -20.77 -8.78 26.53
N LEU A 124 -21.66 -8.02 25.87
CA LEU A 124 -22.68 -7.22 26.57
C LEU A 124 -24.08 -7.86 26.59
N GLY A 125 -24.27 -9.02 25.94
CA GLY A 125 -25.59 -9.61 25.73
C GLY A 125 -25.96 -10.86 26.53
N HIS A 126 -25.01 -11.68 27.01
CA HIS A 126 -25.34 -13.04 27.47
C HIS A 126 -24.64 -13.45 28.78
N THR A 127 -25.36 -13.29 29.88
CA THR A 127 -25.04 -13.87 31.20
C THR A 127 -25.40 -15.37 31.31
N GLY A 128 -25.55 -16.10 30.21
CA GLY A 128 -25.87 -17.53 30.23
C GLY A 128 -25.42 -18.25 28.97
N SER A 129 -24.45 -19.14 29.10
CA SER A 129 -24.03 -20.16 28.11
C SER A 129 -23.98 -19.68 26.65
N GLY A 130 -22.87 -19.05 26.25
CA GLY A 130 -22.62 -18.62 24.87
C GLY A 130 -22.89 -19.76 23.88
N ASN A 131 -23.94 -19.59 23.07
CA ASN A 131 -24.28 -20.55 22.05
C ASN A 131 -23.20 -20.49 20.96
N VAL A 132 -22.63 -21.63 20.60
CA VAL A 132 -21.58 -21.73 19.56
C VAL A 132 -22.06 -21.10 18.24
N ALA A 133 -23.37 -21.12 17.98
CA ALA A 133 -24.00 -20.48 16.84
C ALA A 133 -23.77 -18.97 16.79
N ASP A 134 -23.90 -18.26 17.92
CA ASP A 134 -23.79 -16.79 17.97
C ASP A 134 -22.33 -16.34 17.74
N TYR A 135 -21.37 -17.07 18.29
CA TYR A 135 -19.95 -16.85 18.01
C TYR A 135 -19.62 -17.08 16.53
N MET A 136 -20.14 -18.17 15.94
CA MET A 136 -19.93 -18.47 14.53
C MET A 136 -20.53 -17.39 13.61
N GLU A 137 -21.71 -16.87 13.95
CA GLU A 137 -22.35 -15.78 13.20
C GLU A 137 -21.50 -14.49 13.27
N GLN A 138 -21.05 -14.09 14.46
CA GLN A 138 -20.18 -12.90 14.60
C GLN A 138 -18.83 -13.07 13.91
N MET A 139 -18.23 -14.26 13.99
CA MET A 139 -17.00 -14.57 13.26
C MET A 139 -17.22 -14.49 11.75
N ALA A 140 -18.36 -14.96 11.22
CA ALA A 140 -18.69 -14.83 9.80
C ALA A 140 -18.81 -13.35 9.38
N ILE A 141 -19.43 -12.50 10.20
CA ILE A 141 -19.52 -11.05 9.97
C ILE A 141 -18.13 -10.41 10.01
N ALA A 142 -17.31 -10.74 11.00
CA ALA A 142 -15.94 -10.23 11.13
C ALA A 142 -15.07 -10.64 9.93
N MET A 143 -15.17 -11.89 9.48
CA MET A 143 -14.47 -12.39 8.29
C MET A 143 -14.94 -11.66 7.01
N GLY A 144 -16.24 -11.37 6.89
CA GLY A 144 -16.78 -10.58 5.79
C GLY A 144 -16.24 -9.15 5.76
N LYS A 145 -16.12 -8.49 6.92
CA LYS A 145 -15.46 -7.18 7.04
C LYS A 145 -13.98 -7.27 6.67
N LEU A 146 -13.30 -8.31 7.12
CA LEU A 146 -11.88 -8.52 6.86
C LEU A 146 -11.56 -8.70 5.37
N ALA A 147 -12.49 -9.25 4.58
CA ALA A 147 -12.37 -9.32 3.13
C ALA A 147 -12.27 -7.94 2.45
N THR A 148 -12.74 -6.86 3.09
CA THR A 148 -12.58 -5.51 2.51
C THR A 148 -11.13 -5.04 2.52
N LEU A 149 -10.26 -5.67 3.31
CA LEU A 149 -8.83 -5.36 3.38
C LEU A 149 -8.11 -5.61 2.05
N GLU A 150 -8.59 -6.58 1.26
CA GLU A 150 -8.10 -6.83 -0.10
C GLU A 150 -8.25 -5.57 -0.96
N ASN A 151 -9.41 -4.92 -0.92
CA ASN A 151 -9.71 -3.75 -1.75
C ASN A 151 -8.79 -2.55 -1.43
N PHE A 152 -8.25 -2.49 -0.21
CA PHE A 152 -7.30 -1.47 0.19
C PHE A 152 -5.88 -1.71 -0.34
N LEU A 153 -5.51 -2.97 -0.65
CA LEU A 153 -4.17 -3.33 -1.10
C LEU A 153 -3.99 -3.44 -2.62
N ILE A 154 -5.10 -3.61 -3.35
CA ILE A 154 -5.12 -3.81 -4.81
C ILE A 154 -5.27 -2.49 -5.59
N ARG A 155 -5.61 -1.41 -4.91
CA ARG A 155 -5.73 -0.07 -5.51
C ARG A 155 -4.37 0.53 -5.79
#